data_AF-A0A842T0Y2-F1
#
_entry.id   AF-A0A842T0Y2-F1
#
_cell.length_a   1.000
_cell.length_b   1.000
_cell.length_c   1.000
_cell.angle_alpha   90.00
_cell.angle_beta   90.00
_cell.angle_gamma   90.00
#
_symmetry.space_group_name_H-M   'P 1'
#
loop_
_entity.id
_entity.type
_entity.pdbx_description
1 polymer ?
#
loop_
_entity_poly.entity_id
_entity_poly.type
_entity_poly.pdbx_seq_one_letter_code
_entity_poly.pdbx_strand_id
1 'polypeptide(L)'
;MAAKEEIEKVIDWCEKVKKERNRIYVIERNPFRGEIDWMRRFPLIEIDRPKEVASKNNLVYDSTVKQLWQFMNGDWRKIEPDMRIA
;
A
#
# COMPACT_ATOMS: atom_id res chain seq x y z
N MET A 1 10.65 9.51 0.43
CA MET A 1 11.30 8.19 0.30
C MET A 1 10.71 7.33 1.40
N ALA A 2 10.47 6.04 1.17
CA ALA A 2 9.81 5.17 2.13
C ALA A 2 10.88 4.42 2.95
N ALA A 3 10.84 4.57 4.27
CA ALA A 3 11.70 3.76 5.14
C ALA A 3 11.20 2.31 5.17
N LYS A 4 12.10 1.35 5.43
CA LYS A 4 11.74 -0.07 5.46
C LYS A 4 10.70 -0.35 6.55
N GLU A 5 10.89 0.23 7.72
CA GLU A 5 10.02 0.08 8.89
C GLU A 5 8.62 0.63 8.63
N GLU A 6 8.52 1.72 7.85
CA GLU A 6 7.22 2.29 7.45
C GLU A 6 6.48 1.36 6.48
N ILE A 7 7.20 0.77 5.52
CA ILE A 7 6.61 -0.20 4.57
C ILE A 7 6.10 -1.42 5.32
N GLU A 8 6.90 -1.99 6.22
CA GLU A 8 6.54 -3.14 7.05
C GLU A 8 5.31 -2.82 7.90
N LYS A 9 5.28 -1.66 8.56
CA LYS A 9 4.12 -1.19 9.33
C LYS A 9 2.83 -1.13 8.51
N VAL A 10 2.90 -0.65 7.26
CA VAL A 10 1.73 -0.57 6.38
C VAL A 10 1.28 -1.97 5.94
N ILE A 11 2.22 -2.87 5.63
CA ILE A 11 1.92 -4.27 5.24
C ILE A 11 1.25 -5.00 6.40
N ASP A 12 1.78 -4.91 7.62
CA ASP A 12 1.22 -5.57 8.80
C ASP A 12 -0.22 -5.12 9.07
N TRP A 13 -0.48 -3.82 8.92
CA TRP A 13 -1.84 -3.29 9.03
C TRP A 13 -2.77 -3.85 7.95
N CYS A 14 -2.31 -3.96 6.70
CA CYS A 14 -3.11 -4.52 5.61
C CYS A 14 -3.45 -6.00 5.86
N GLU A 15 -2.49 -6.81 6.32
CA GLU A 15 -2.71 -8.21 6.67
C GLU A 15 -3.75 -8.36 7.77
N LYS A 16 -3.65 -7.54 8.82
CA LYS A 16 -4.63 -7.50 9.91
C LYS A 16 -6.02 -7.16 9.39
N VAL A 17 -6.15 -6.09 8.61
CA VAL A 17 -7.43 -5.65 8.03
C VAL A 17 -8.04 -6.73 7.14
N LYS A 18 -7.24 -7.37 6.29
CA LYS A 18 -7.71 -8.46 5.42
C LYS A 18 -8.32 -9.60 6.24
N LYS A 19 -7.61 -10.04 7.28
CA LYS A 19 -8.06 -11.11 8.18
C LYS A 19 -9.34 -10.74 8.91
N GLU A 20 -9.48 -9.49 9.36
CA GLU A 20 -10.67 -9.01 10.07
C GLU A 20 -11.89 -8.88 9.16
N ARG A 21 -11.72 -8.41 7.92
CA ARG A 21 -12.83 -8.20 7.00
C ARG A 21 -13.32 -9.48 6.32
N ASN A 22 -12.44 -10.47 6.15
CA ASN A 22 -12.74 -11.75 5.50
C ASN A 22 -13.45 -11.59 4.13
N ARG A 23 -12.88 -10.72 3.28
CA ARG A 23 -13.38 -10.44 1.91
C ARG A 23 -12.29 -10.69 0.89
N ILE A 24 -12.70 -10.92 -0.36
CA ILE A 24 -11.78 -11.10 -1.50
C ILE A 24 -10.92 -9.86 -1.72
N TYR A 25 -11.53 -8.68 -1.65
CA TYR A 25 -10.83 -7.39 -1.68
C TYR A 25 -11.40 -6.46 -0.60
N VAL A 26 -10.58 -5.52 -0.15
CA VAL A 26 -10.95 -4.55 0.89
C VAL A 26 -10.46 -3.16 0.45
N ILE A 27 -11.28 -2.14 0.69
CA ILE A 27 -10.91 -0.74 0.45
C ILE A 27 -11.11 0.00 1.77
N GLU A 28 -10.04 0.59 2.29
CA GLU A 28 -10.07 1.30 3.57
C GLU A 28 -9.50 2.71 3.42
N ARG A 29 -9.93 3.61 4.30
CA ARG A 29 -9.29 4.93 4.43
C ARG A 29 -7.85 4.74 4.88
N ASN A 30 -6.92 5.46 4.27
CA ASN A 30 -5.52 5.38 4.65
C ASN A 30 -5.31 6.00 6.05
N PRO A 31 -4.99 5.20 7.10
CA PRO A 31 -4.82 5.71 8.44
C PRO A 31 -3.46 6.40 8.64
N PHE A 32 -2.52 6.22 7.71
CA PHE A 32 -1.14 6.70 7.82
C PHE A 32 -0.91 8.08 7.21
N ARG A 33 -1.95 8.72 6.66
CA ARG A 33 -1.81 10.03 5.99
C ARG A 33 -1.24 11.12 6.90
N GLY A 34 -1.54 11.07 8.20
CA GLY A 34 -1.01 12.03 9.17
C GLY A 34 0.39 11.70 9.68
N GLU A 35 0.82 10.43 9.54
CA GLU A 35 2.00 9.90 10.20
C GLU A 35 3.18 9.69 9.25
N ILE A 36 2.92 9.15 8.05
CA ILE A 36 3.94 8.73 7.10
C ILE A 36 3.91 9.66 5.89
N ASP A 37 5.02 10.37 5.63
CA ASP A 37 5.07 11.45 4.63
C ASP A 37 4.69 10.96 3.22
N TRP A 38 5.23 9.83 2.78
CA TRP A 38 4.97 9.30 1.44
C TRP A 38 3.54 8.74 1.29
N MET A 39 2.85 8.47 2.41
CA MET A 39 1.47 7.98 2.42
C MET A 39 0.44 9.10 2.24
N ARG A 40 0.80 10.37 2.48
CA ARG A 40 -0.11 11.53 2.39
C ARG A 40 -0.90 11.61 1.09
N ARG A 41 -0.27 11.23 -0.02
CA ARG A 41 -0.86 11.28 -1.37
C ARG A 41 -1.95 10.25 -1.60
N PHE A 42 -1.98 9.16 -0.84
CA PHE A 42 -2.95 8.08 -1.03
C PHE A 42 -4.13 8.27 -0.10
N PRO A 43 -5.34 8.59 -0.59
CA PRO A 43 -6.49 8.78 0.27
C PRO A 43 -7.01 7.44 0.82
N LEU A 44 -6.90 6.36 0.03
CA LEU A 44 -7.33 5.01 0.39
C LEU A 44 -6.20 3.99 0.16
N ILE A 45 -6.34 2.85 0.84
CA ILE A 45 -5.56 1.63 0.61
C ILE A 45 -6.52 0.56 0.09
N GLU A 46 -6.20 -0.01 -1.07
CA GLU A 46 -6.95 -1.08 -1.71
C GLU A 46 -6.19 -2.41 -1.57
N ILE A 47 -6.71 -3.31 -0.74
CA ILE A 47 -6.12 -4.62 -0.43
C ILE A 47 -6.71 -5.65 -1.37
N ASP A 48 -5.84 -6.34 -2.11
CA ASP A 48 -6.14 -7.39 -3.11
C ASP A 48 -7.12 -6.95 -4.21
N ARG A 49 -7.30 -5.65 -4.39
CA ARG A 49 -8.02 -5.12 -5.54
C ARG A 49 -7.15 -5.32 -6.79
N PRO A 50 -7.67 -5.93 -7.87
CA PRO A 50 -6.90 -6.10 -9.10
C PRO A 50 -6.43 -4.75 -9.65
N LYS A 51 -5.16 -4.70 -10.07
CA LYS A 51 -4.47 -3.48 -10.52
C LYS A 51 -5.15 -2.84 -11.75
N GLU A 52 -5.89 -3.63 -12.52
CA GLU A 52 -6.65 -3.22 -13.71
C GLU A 52 -7.86 -2.34 -13.35
N VAL A 53 -8.42 -2.52 -12.16
CA VAL A 53 -9.63 -1.81 -11.69
C VAL A 53 -9.39 -0.96 -10.43
N ALA A 54 -8.21 -1.07 -9.84
CA ALA A 54 -7.79 -0.23 -8.72
C ALA A 54 -7.65 1.24 -9.15
N SER A 55 -7.91 2.15 -8.21
CA SER A 55 -7.71 3.57 -8.48
C SER A 55 -6.23 3.90 -8.60
N LYS A 56 -5.86 4.61 -9.67
CA LYS A 56 -4.51 5.15 -9.88
C LYS A 56 -4.07 6.15 -8.80
N ASN A 57 -5.00 6.67 -8.00
CA ASN A 57 -4.74 7.63 -6.93
C ASN A 57 -4.53 6.95 -5.56
N ASN A 58 -4.80 5.65 -5.45
CA ASN A 58 -4.73 4.91 -4.19
C ASN A 58 -3.47 4.05 -4.10
N LEU A 59 -3.19 3.60 -2.89
CA LEU A 59 -2.19 2.57 -2.65
C LEU A 59 -2.83 1.21 -2.85
N VAL A 60 -2.14 0.28 -3.50
CA VAL A 60 -2.60 -1.11 -3.63
C VAL A 60 -1.71 -2.01 -2.81
N TYR A 61 -2.30 -2.86 -1.98
CA TYR A 61 -1.60 -3.94 -1.30
C TYR A 61 -1.96 -5.27 -1.94
N ASP A 62 -0.94 -6.07 -2.26
CA ASP A 62 -1.08 -7.43 -2.80
C ASP A 62 -0.56 -8.43 -1.75
N SER A 63 -1.49 -9.14 -1.12
CA SER A 63 -1.17 -10.10 -0.06
C SER A 63 -0.50 -11.38 -0.56
N THR A 64 -0.59 -11.70 -1.86
CA THR A 64 0.02 -12.91 -2.41
C THR A 64 1.54 -12.82 -2.41
N VAL A 65 2.06 -11.63 -2.73
CA VAL A 65 3.49 -11.32 -2.76
C VAL A 65 3.92 -10.46 -1.57
N LYS A 66 2.97 -10.03 -0.73
CA LYS A 66 3.15 -9.11 0.41
C LYS A 66 3.84 -7.81 0.00
N GLN A 67 3.31 -7.15 -1.02
CA GLN A 67 3.91 -5.93 -1.58
C GLN A 67 2.90 -4.81 -1.74
N LEU A 68 3.41 -3.58 -1.56
CA LEU A 68 2.69 -2.35 -1.82
C LEU A 68 3.03 -1.84 -3.23
N TRP A 69 2.01 -1.35 -3.92
CA TRP A 69 2.07 -0.89 -5.29
C TRP A 69 1.46 0.50 -5.40
N GLN A 70 2.09 1.35 -6.20
CA GLN A 70 1.58 2.67 -6.54
C GLN A 70 1.56 2.83 -8.05
N PHE A 71 0.57 3.55 -8.57
CA PHE A 71 0.57 3.93 -9.96
C PHE A 71 1.45 5.17 -10.17
N MET A 72 2.42 5.07 -11.07
CA MET A 72 3.33 6.15 -11.44
C MET A 72 3.73 6.05 -12.91
N ASN A 73 3.62 7.16 -13.64
CA ASN A 73 4.07 7.28 -15.03
C ASN A 73 3.49 6.22 -15.97
N GLY A 74 2.20 5.90 -15.81
CA GLY A 74 1.49 4.95 -16.68
C GLY A 74 1.59 3.49 -16.24
N ASP A 75 2.33 3.18 -15.18
CA ASP A 75 2.57 1.80 -14.74
C ASP A 75 2.46 1.63 -13.22
N TRP A 76 2.24 0.40 -12.77
CA TRP A 76 2.25 0.00 -11.38
C TRP A 76 3.67 -0.31 -10.92
N ARG A 77 4.17 0.48 -9.98
CA ARG A 77 5.49 0.30 -9.40
C ARG A 77 5.38 -0.17 -7.96
N LYS A 78 6.17 -1.18 -7.63
CA LYS A 78 6.38 -1.62 -6.26
C LYS A 78 6.96 -0.46 -5.44
N ILE A 79 6.49 -0.33 -4.21
CA ILE A 79 7.12 0.55 -3.22
C ILE A 79 8.29 -0.21 -2.61
N GLU A 80 9.49 0.31 -2.82
CA GLU A 80 10.72 -0.26 -2.29
C GLU A 80 11.32 0.65 -1.23
N PRO A 81 12.00 0.08 -0.22
CA PRO A 81 12.70 0.87 0.78
C PRO A 81 13.85 1.65 0.13
N ASP A 82 14.16 2.83 0.69
CA ASP A 82 15.32 3.59 0.25
C ASP A 82 16.61 2.82 0.55
N MET A 83 17.28 2.30 -0.49
CA MET A 83 18.58 1.65 -0.39
C MET A 83 19.68 2.72 -0.43
N ARG A 84 19.77 3.57 0.59
CA ARG A 84 21.03 4.27 0.84
C ARG A 84 21.96 3.33 1.57
N ILE A 85 22.95 2.82 0.83
CA ILE A 85 24.16 2.22 1.37
C ILE A 85 24.74 3.26 2.35
N ALA A 86 24.70 2.95 3.64
CA ALA A 86 25.43 3.68 4.67
C ALA A 86 26.93 3.41 4.53
#